data_AF-A0A832UUX3-F1
#
_entry.id   AF-A0A832UUX3-F1
#
_cell.length_a   1.000
_cell.length_b   1.000
_cell.length_c   1.000
_cell.angle_alpha   90.00
_cell.angle_beta   90.00
_cell.angle_gamma   90.00
#
_symmetry.space_group_name_H-M   'P 1'
#
loop_
_entity.id
_entity.type
_entity.pdbx_description
1 polymer ?
#
loop_
_entity_poly.entity_id
_entity_poly.type
_entity_poly.pdbx_seq_one_letter_code
_entity_poly.pdbx_strand_id
1 'polypeptide(L)'
;MLNARGEAKGFFIAIGTAIIVVLVLFTFLKGGPFGISGFLIFQQISQSDFDSGTYNNTNYNAGGYVQLSSGASQGTYISKVFDGSTQVVWNNISWGEGLPYQE
;
A
#
# COMPACT_ATOMS: atom_id res chain seq x y z
N MET A 1 36.65 -40.36 11.34
CA MET A 1 36.15 -39.15 12.03
C MET A 1 36.10 -37.88 11.15
N LEU A 2 36.68 -37.83 9.94
CA LEU A 2 36.60 -36.63 9.08
C LEU A 2 35.24 -36.39 8.40
N ASN A 3 34.44 -37.44 8.14
CA ASN A 3 33.22 -37.32 7.31
C ASN A 3 32.07 -36.56 8.00
N ALA A 4 31.89 -36.77 9.32
CA ALA A 4 30.81 -36.12 10.08
C ALA A 4 30.96 -34.59 10.18
N ARG A 5 32.19 -34.06 10.07
CA ARG A 5 32.48 -32.63 10.18
C ARG A 5 32.20 -31.87 8.88
N GLY A 6 32.22 -32.55 7.72
CA GLY A 6 31.85 -31.99 6.42
C GLY A 6 30.34 -31.88 6.25
N GLU A 7 29.61 -32.92 6.66
CA GLU A 7 28.14 -32.96 6.60
C GLU A 7 27.49 -31.90 7.50
N ALA A 8 28.02 -31.70 8.71
CA ALA A 8 27.55 -30.65 9.61
C ALA A 8 27.71 -29.24 9.00
N LYS A 9 28.85 -28.96 8.35
CA LYS A 9 29.10 -27.67 7.69
C LYS A 9 28.14 -27.43 6.51
N GLY A 10 27.89 -28.44 5.69
CA GLY A 10 26.92 -28.36 4.59
C GLY A 10 25.50 -28.09 5.08
N PHE A 11 25.10 -28.74 6.18
CA PHE A 11 23.80 -28.54 6.82
C PHE A 11 23.60 -27.10 7.33
N PHE A 12 24.60 -26.52 8.02
CA PHE A 12 24.50 -25.13 8.50
C PHE A 12 24.47 -24.10 7.36
N ILE A 13 25.22 -24.34 6.29
CA ILE A 13 25.19 -23.47 5.10
C ILE A 13 23.81 -23.52 4.44
N ALA A 14 23.22 -24.72 4.29
CA ALA A 14 21.89 -24.90 3.71
C ALA A 14 20.80 -24.20 4.53
N ILE A 15 20.84 -24.30 5.87
CA ILE A 15 19.92 -23.59 6.75
C ILE A 15 20.10 -22.08 6.62
N GLY A 16 21.34 -21.59 6.59
CA GLY A 16 21.63 -20.17 6.41
C GLY A 16 21.07 -19.63 5.09
N THR A 17 21.20 -20.39 4.00
CA THR A 17 20.63 -20.00 2.70
C THR A 17 19.10 -20.00 2.71
N ALA A 18 18.48 -21.03 3.30
CA ALA A 18 17.03 -21.11 3.42
C ALA A 18 16.44 -19.94 4.22
N ILE A 19 17.07 -19.55 5.32
CA ILE A 19 16.65 -18.39 6.14
C ILE A 19 16.72 -17.09 5.34
N ILE A 20 17.82 -16.88 4.58
CA ILE A 20 17.98 -15.68 3.76
C ILE A 20 16.90 -15.62 2.68
N VAL A 21 16.60 -16.73 2.00
CA VAL A 21 15.54 -16.80 0.98
C VAL A 21 14.18 -16.47 1.60
N VAL A 22 13.87 -17.00 2.78
CA VAL A 22 12.62 -16.71 3.49
C VAL A 22 12.54 -15.24 3.88
N LEU A 23 13.62 -14.65 4.42
CA LEU A 23 13.65 -13.24 4.79
C LEU A 23 13.47 -12.32 3.59
N VAL A 24 14.12 -12.63 2.47
CA VAL A 24 13.97 -11.90 1.21
C VAL A 24 12.54 -12.05 0.67
N LEU A 25 11.95 -13.23 0.71
CA LEU A 25 10.54 -13.42 0.33
C LEU A 25 9.60 -12.57 1.21
N PHE A 26 9.83 -12.54 2.52
CA PHE A 26 9.02 -11.73 3.44
C PHE A 26 9.12 -10.22 3.17
N THR A 27 10.23 -9.70 2.67
CA THR A 27 10.31 -8.27 2.30
C THR A 27 9.47 -7.96 1.06
N PHE A 28 9.44 -8.87 0.07
CA PHE A 28 8.56 -8.73 -1.10
C PHE A 28 7.07 -8.86 -0.75
N LEU A 29 6.74 -9.68 0.26
CA LEU A 29 5.36 -9.92 0.69
C LEU A 29 4.76 -8.82 1.58
N LYS A 30 5.56 -7.97 2.23
CA LYS A 30 5.04 -6.92 3.14
C LYS A 30 4.64 -5.61 2.45
N GLY A 31 5.07 -5.36 1.20
CA GLY A 31 4.85 -4.08 0.54
C GLY A 31 4.67 -4.12 -0.98
N GLY A 32 4.60 -5.31 -1.57
CA GLY A 32 4.30 -5.48 -3.00
C GLY A 32 2.79 -5.67 -3.28
N PRO A 33 2.38 -5.68 -4.56
CA PRO A 33 1.00 -5.97 -4.97
C PRO A 33 0.51 -7.39 -4.60
N PHE A 34 1.35 -8.21 -3.98
CA PHE A 34 1.08 -9.59 -3.53
C PHE A 34 1.09 -9.71 -1.99
N GLY A 35 0.55 -8.70 -1.29
CA GLY A 35 0.43 -8.73 0.16
C GLY A 35 -0.38 -9.94 0.66
N ILE A 36 0.22 -10.79 1.50
CA ILE A 36 -0.42 -11.96 2.12
C ILE A 36 -1.51 -11.62 3.14
N SER A 37 -1.77 -10.34 3.40
CA SER A 37 -2.84 -9.91 4.32
C SER A 37 -4.24 -10.20 3.77
N GLY A 38 -4.41 -10.51 2.49
CA GLY A 38 -5.72 -10.67 1.86
C GLY A 38 -6.52 -9.35 1.80
N PHE A 39 -5.90 -8.23 2.18
CA PHE A 39 -6.49 -6.90 2.16
C PHE A 39 -5.83 -6.07 1.07
N LEU A 40 -6.63 -5.67 0.07
CA LEU A 40 -6.23 -4.62 -0.87
C LEU A 40 -6.33 -3.28 -0.16
N ILE A 41 -5.21 -2.56 -0.06
CA ILE A 41 -5.18 -1.19 0.45
C ILE A 41 -4.99 -0.27 -0.75
N PHE A 42 -6.01 0.52 -1.04
CA PHE A 42 -5.96 1.59 -2.02
C PHE A 42 -5.66 2.90 -1.32
N GLN A 43 -4.63 3.61 -1.78
CA GLN A 43 -4.22 4.90 -1.20
C GLN A 43 -3.96 5.91 -2.30
N GLN A 44 -4.18 7.18 -1.96
CA GLN A 44 -3.97 8.31 -2.85
C GLN A 44 -3.06 9.32 -2.18
N ILE A 45 -1.74 9.17 -2.34
CA ILE A 45 -0.73 9.89 -1.54
C ILE A 45 0.26 10.67 -2.40
N SER A 46 -0.04 10.85 -3.69
CA SER A 46 0.84 11.54 -4.62
C SER A 46 0.08 12.46 -5.57
N GLN A 47 0.81 13.42 -6.15
CA GLN A 47 0.31 14.29 -7.21
C GLN A 47 -0.20 13.48 -8.40
N SER A 48 0.54 12.44 -8.83
CA SER A 48 0.12 11.61 -9.97
C SER A 48 -1.19 10.86 -9.71
N ASP A 49 -1.45 10.48 -8.46
CA ASP A 49 -2.73 9.88 -8.11
C ASP A 49 -3.88 10.89 -8.15
N PHE A 50 -3.63 12.14 -7.74
CA PHE A 50 -4.59 13.24 -7.87
C PHE A 50 -4.88 13.57 -9.34
N ASP A 51 -3.83 13.63 -10.17
CA ASP A 51 -3.93 13.94 -11.61
C ASP A 51 -4.71 12.87 -12.39
N SER A 52 -4.81 11.66 -11.84
CA SER A 52 -5.61 10.57 -12.41
C SER A 52 -7.11 10.69 -12.10
N GLY A 53 -7.50 11.64 -11.25
CA GLY A 53 -8.89 11.94 -10.87
C GLY A 53 -9.53 13.01 -11.75
N THR A 54 -10.73 13.44 -11.38
CA THR A 54 -11.41 14.61 -11.97
C THR A 54 -11.48 15.71 -10.92
N TYR A 55 -10.98 16.90 -11.25
CA TYR A 55 -10.92 18.03 -10.33
C TYR A 55 -11.37 19.33 -10.98
N ASN A 56 -11.98 20.21 -10.19
CA ASN A 56 -12.32 21.58 -10.56
C ASN A 56 -12.09 22.50 -9.36
N ASN A 57 -11.34 23.59 -9.56
CA ASN A 57 -10.99 24.55 -8.52
C ASN A 57 -10.34 23.93 -7.26
N THR A 58 -9.70 22.77 -7.42
CA THR A 58 -8.92 22.10 -6.38
C THR A 58 -7.54 21.74 -6.92
N ASN A 59 -6.55 21.71 -6.05
CA ASN A 59 -5.20 21.27 -6.36
C ASN A 59 -4.64 20.40 -5.22
N TYR A 60 -3.69 19.54 -5.55
CA TYR A 60 -2.95 18.77 -4.55
C TYR A 60 -1.85 19.63 -3.93
N ASN A 61 -1.73 19.56 -2.60
CA ASN A 61 -0.71 20.27 -1.83
C ASN A 61 0.50 19.35 -1.59
N ALA A 62 1.71 19.91 -1.60
CA ALA A 62 2.95 19.17 -1.31
C ALA A 62 2.98 18.51 0.09
N GLY A 63 2.15 18.99 1.02
CA GLY A 63 1.92 18.42 2.35
C GLY A 63 1.00 17.19 2.37
N GLY A 64 0.52 16.71 1.22
CA GLY A 64 -0.13 15.41 1.11
C GLY A 64 -1.67 15.43 1.11
N TYR A 65 -2.29 16.59 0.87
CA TYR A 65 -3.74 16.75 0.94
C TYR A 65 -4.31 17.55 -0.24
N VAL A 66 -5.60 17.39 -0.52
CA VAL A 66 -6.32 18.18 -1.52
C VAL A 66 -6.80 19.49 -0.89
N GLN A 67 -6.65 20.58 -1.62
CA GLN A 67 -7.08 21.91 -1.18
C GLN A 67 -7.79 22.65 -2.31
N LEU A 68 -8.46 23.75 -1.98
CA LEU A 68 -8.99 24.69 -2.97
C LEU A 68 -7.84 25.42 -3.69
N SER A 69 -8.05 25.66 -4.98
CA SER A 69 -7.18 26.53 -5.77
C SER A 69 -7.26 27.98 -5.27
N SER A 70 -6.19 28.73 -5.48
CA SER A 70 -6.13 30.14 -5.04
C SER A 70 -7.29 30.94 -5.62
N GLY A 71 -8.01 31.66 -4.77
CA GLY A 71 -9.17 32.48 -5.14
C GLY A 71 -10.50 31.72 -5.29
N ALA A 72 -10.50 30.39 -5.15
CA ALA A 72 -11.73 29.61 -5.14
C ALA A 72 -12.33 29.55 -3.73
N SER A 73 -13.65 29.75 -3.63
CA SER A 73 -14.44 29.50 -2.41
C SER A 73 -15.06 28.10 -2.37
N GLN A 74 -15.04 27.41 -3.50
CA GLN A 74 -15.64 26.09 -3.69
C GLN A 74 -14.92 25.35 -4.82
N GLY A 75 -14.94 24.02 -4.74
CA GLY A 75 -14.30 23.15 -5.70
C GLY A 75 -14.81 21.73 -5.56
N THR A 76 -14.44 20.89 -6.50
CA THR A 76 -14.86 19.49 -6.53
C THR A 76 -13.66 18.64 -6.86
N TYR A 77 -13.46 17.58 -6.09
CA TYR A 77 -12.49 16.55 -6.38
C TYR A 77 -13.16 15.19 -6.33
N ILE A 78 -13.00 14.42 -7.40
CA ILE A 78 -13.39 13.02 -7.50
C ILE A 78 -12.12 12.24 -7.77
N SER A 79 -11.76 11.33 -6.87
CA SER A 79 -10.59 10.49 -7.03
C SER A 79 -10.67 9.60 -8.28
N LYS A 80 -9.52 9.08 -8.70
CA LYS A 80 -9.48 8.00 -9.69
C LYS A 80 -10.30 6.80 -9.19
N VAL A 81 -10.86 6.04 -10.12
CA VAL A 81 -11.56 4.79 -9.79
C VAL A 81 -10.53 3.73 -9.41
N PHE A 82 -10.74 3.07 -8.27
CA PHE A 82 -9.98 1.89 -7.88
C PHE A 82 -10.73 0.63 -8.32
N ASP A 83 -10.10 -0.16 -9.16
CA ASP A 83 -10.57 -1.50 -9.52
C ASP A 83 -9.95 -2.53 -8.58
N GLY A 84 -10.80 -3.39 -8.01
CA GLY A 84 -10.40 -4.51 -7.16
C GLY A 84 -9.63 -5.61 -7.91
N SER A 85 -9.53 -5.54 -9.25
CA SER A 85 -8.82 -6.45 -10.17
C SER A 85 -9.29 -7.90 -10.15
N THR A 86 -10.21 -8.23 -9.23
CA THR A 86 -10.81 -9.54 -9.02
C THR A 86 -12.28 -9.34 -8.71
N GLN A 87 -13.09 -10.34 -9.04
CA GLN A 87 -14.51 -10.32 -8.68
C GLN A 87 -14.64 -10.49 -7.16
N VAL A 88 -15.09 -9.44 -6.47
CA VAL A 88 -15.28 -9.42 -5.01
C VAL A 88 -16.76 -9.25 -4.69
N VAL A 89 -17.25 -9.99 -3.71
CA VAL A 89 -18.60 -9.81 -3.13
C VAL A 89 -18.47 -8.94 -1.88
N TRP A 90 -18.98 -7.72 -1.96
CA TRP A 90 -19.00 -6.77 -0.83
C TRP A 90 -20.17 -7.12 0.10
N ASN A 91 -19.91 -7.89 1.15
CA ASN A 91 -20.95 -8.27 2.13
C ASN A 91 -21.29 -7.14 3.09
N ASN A 92 -20.35 -6.22 3.35
CA ASN A 92 -20.56 -5.05 4.20
C ASN A 92 -19.60 -3.92 3.77
N ILE A 93 -20.08 -2.69 3.78
CA ILE A 93 -19.29 -1.48 3.57
C ILE A 93 -19.53 -0.56 4.76
N SER A 94 -18.47 -0.21 5.47
CA SER A 94 -18.52 0.73 6.59
C SER A 94 -17.47 1.81 6.38
N TRP A 95 -17.83 3.07 6.64
CA TRP A 95 -16.89 4.19 6.67
C TRP A 95 -16.97 4.88 8.03
N GLY A 96 -15.85 5.47 8.47
CA GLY A 96 -15.77 6.33 9.64
C GLY A 96 -15.14 7.65 9.23
N GLU A 97 -15.72 8.76 9.69
CA GLU A 97 -15.19 10.09 9.48
C GLU A 97 -14.85 10.71 10.84
N GLY A 98 -13.70 11.36 10.94
CA GLY A 98 -13.41 12.25 12.07
C GLY A 98 -14.21 13.52 11.88
N LEU A 99 -15.18 13.78 12.77
CA LEU A 99 -15.93 15.04 12.71
C LEU A 99 -14.96 16.21 12.88
N PRO A 100 -15.11 17.29 12.07
CA PRO A 100 -14.36 18.51 12.31
C PRO A 100 -14.73 19.04 13.71
N TYR A 101 -13.74 19.59 14.42
CA TYR A 101 -13.95 20.26 15.70
C TYR A 101 -15.03 21.33 15.53
N GLN A 102 -16.18 21.17 16.20
CA GLN A 102 -17.21 22.21 16.27
C GLN A 102 -16.76 23.21 17.33
N GLU A 103 -16.49 24.45 16.92
CA GLU A 103 -16.30 25.59 17.84
C GLU A 103 -17.61 25.93 18.57
#